data_AF-A0A537EXG0-F1
#
_entry.id   AF-A0A537EXG0-F1
#
_cell.length_a   1.000
_cell.length_b   1.000
_cell.length_c   1.000
_cell.angle_alpha   90.00
_cell.angle_beta   90.00
_cell.angle_gamma   90.00
#
_symmetry.space_group_name_H-M   'P 1'
#
loop_
_entity.id
_entity.type
_entity.pdbx_description
1 polymer ?
#
loop_
_entity_poly.entity_id
_entity_poly.type
_entity_poly.pdbx_seq_one_letter_code
_entity_poly.pdbx_strand_id
1 'polypeptide(L)' 'MTRARRSGDLVIAYGKRAVIAQSVYGIGPQTASRVLSKMHESDDEFYRDLLEAKLQFITTRPYWNN' A
#
# COMPACT_ATOMS: atom_id res chain seq x y z
N MET A 1 1.35 -9.26 -16.92
CA MET A 1 2.71 -8.97 -16.38
C MET A 1 2.85 -7.59 -15.70
N THR A 2 1.87 -6.67 -15.82
CA THR A 2 2.01 -5.28 -15.38
C THR A 2 2.10 -5.08 -13.86
N ARG A 3 1.49 -5.96 -13.05
CA ARG A 3 1.40 -5.79 -11.59
C ARG A 3 2.74 -6.02 -10.88
N ALA A 4 3.46 -7.07 -11.26
CA ALA A 4 4.79 -7.38 -10.73
C ALA A 4 5.81 -6.30 -11.12
N ARG A 5 5.71 -5.75 -12.34
CA ARG A 5 6.55 -4.64 -12.78
C ARG A 5 6.34 -3.40 -11.92
N ARG A 6 5.09 -2.96 -11.75
CA ARG A 6 4.75 -1.82 -10.86
C ARG A 6 5.16 -2.04 -9.40
N SER A 7 5.06 -3.28 -8.93
CA SER A 7 5.53 -3.67 -7.60
C SER A 7 7.04 -3.46 -7.45
N GLY A 8 7.83 -3.92 -8.43
CA GLY A 8 9.27 -3.72 -8.48
C GLY A 8 9.66 -2.25 -8.62
N ASP A 9 8.96 -1.50 -9.48
CA ASP A 9 9.20 -0.06 -9.67
C ASP A 9 9.02 0.72 -8.35
N LEU A 10 8.04 0.35 -7.53
CA LEU A 10 7.85 0.93 -6.19
C LEU A 10 8.98 0.58 -5.22
N VAL A 11 9.49 -0.65 -5.26
CA VAL A 11 10.63 -1.06 -4.42
C VAL A 11 11.89 -0.29 -4.82
N ILE A 12 12.09 -0.04 -6.11
CA ILE A 12 13.21 0.79 -6.60
C ILE A 12 13.06 2.24 -6.10
N ALA A 13 11.86 2.82 -6.15
CA ALA A 13 11.63 4.21 -5.77
C ALA A 13 11.64 4.47 -4.25
N TYR A 14 11.02 3.58 -3.47
CA TYR A 14 10.76 3.79 -2.04
C TYR A 14 11.50 2.82 -1.12
N GLY A 15 12.22 1.85 -1.67
CA GLY A 15 13.03 0.89 -0.92
C GLY A 15 12.23 0.08 0.09
N LYS A 16 12.73 0.03 1.33
CA LYS A 16 12.14 -0.76 2.43
C LYS A 16 10.68 -0.43 2.69
N ARG A 17 10.29 0.85 2.60
CA ARG A 17 8.89 1.28 2.82
C ARG A 17 7.95 0.66 1.80
N ALA A 18 8.36 0.51 0.54
CA ALA A 18 7.57 -0.18 -0.47
C ALA A 18 7.38 -1.68 -0.20
N VAL A 19 8.39 -2.35 0.35
CA VAL A 19 8.27 -3.76 0.74
C VAL A 19 7.30 -3.92 1.90
N ILE A 20 7.40 -3.05 2.91
CA ILE A 20 6.48 -3.03 4.06
C ILE A 20 5.05 -2.80 3.60
N ALA A 21 4.81 -1.74 2.80
CA ALA A 21 3.49 -1.39 2.32
C ALA A 21 2.82 -2.54 1.53
N GLN A 22 3.57 -3.18 0.63
CA GLN A 22 3.07 -4.28 -0.19
C GLN A 22 2.91 -5.61 0.57
N SER A 23 3.48 -5.73 1.76
CA SER A 23 3.30 -6.90 2.64
C SER A 23 1.98 -6.84 3.41
N VAL A 24 1.31 -5.69 3.45
CA VAL A 24 0.03 -5.51 4.14
C VAL A 24 -1.11 -6.14 3.34
N TYR A 25 -1.95 -6.92 4.03
CA TYR A 25 -3.10 -7.58 3.42
C TYR A 25 -4.02 -6.59 2.70
N GLY A 26 -4.30 -6.86 1.42
CA GLY A 26 -5.15 -6.01 0.58
C GLY A 26 -4.46 -4.82 -0.05
N ILE A 27 -3.19 -4.54 0.27
CA ILE A 27 -2.43 -3.43 -0.30
C ILE A 27 -1.63 -3.94 -1.50
N GLY A 28 -2.16 -3.67 -2.70
CA GLY A 28 -1.45 -3.88 -3.95
C GLY A 28 -0.56 -2.68 -4.34
N PRO A 29 0.16 -2.77 -5.49
CA PRO A 29 1.05 -1.69 -5.94
C PRO A 29 0.36 -0.34 -6.08
N GLN A 30 -0.89 -0.31 -6.52
CA GLN A 30 -1.63 0.95 -6.69
C GLN A 30 -1.92 1.64 -5.34
N THR A 31 -2.38 0.87 -4.35
CA THR A 31 -2.63 1.38 -2.99
C THR A 31 -1.32 1.72 -2.29
N ALA A 32 -0.30 0.88 -2.43
CA ALA A 32 1.05 1.13 -1.90
C ALA A 32 1.62 2.44 -2.46
N SER A 33 1.53 2.67 -3.77
CA SER A 33 1.94 3.93 -4.39
C SER A 33 1.22 5.12 -3.75
N ARG A 34 -0.09 5.03 -3.53
CA ARG A 34 -0.87 6.12 -2.95
C ARG A 34 -0.46 6.45 -1.51
N VAL A 35 -0.18 5.43 -0.71
CA VAL A 35 0.33 5.63 0.65
C VAL A 35 1.74 6.22 0.60
N LEU A 36 2.65 5.63 -0.17
CA LEU A 36 4.06 6.05 -0.26
C LEU A 36 4.26 7.44 -0.88
N SER A 37 3.32 7.91 -1.70
CA SER A 37 3.36 9.25 -2.29
C SER A 37 2.90 10.34 -1.32
N LYS A 38 2.32 10.01 -0.16
CA LYS A 38 1.99 11.00 0.88
C LYS A 38 3.27 11.47 1.58
N MET A 39 3.24 12.72 2.05
CA MET A 39 4.29 13.25 2.91
C MET A 39 4.09 12.67 4.32
N HIS A 40 5.05 11.88 4.79
CA HIS A 40 5.08 11.34 6.15
C HIS A 40 6.23 11.98 6.92
N GLU A 41 5.91 12.76 7.95
CA GLU A 41 6.93 13.42 8.80
C GLU A 41 7.56 12.42 9.78
N SER A 42 6.81 11.36 10.13
CA SER A 42 7.27 10.28 11.00
C SER A 42 6.88 8.91 10.45
N ASP A 43 7.65 7.89 10.84
CA ASP A 43 7.33 6.49 10.56
C ASP A 43 5.95 6.10 11.14
N ASP A 44 5.54 6.68 12.26
CA ASP A 44 4.23 6.44 12.89
C ASP A 44 3.06 6.78 11.96
N GLU A 45 3.16 7.89 11.22
CA GLU A 45 2.14 8.32 10.26
C GLU A 45 2.05 7.36 9.08
N PHE A 46 3.21 6.90 8.59
CA PHE A 46 3.28 5.90 7.54
C PHE A 46 2.58 4.60 7.96
N TYR A 47 2.84 4.11 9.18
CA TYR A 47 2.18 2.90 9.68
C TYR A 47 0.68 3.10 9.95
N ARG A 48 0.25 4.28 10.40
CA ARG A 48 -1.19 4.61 10.53
C ARG A 48 -1.90 4.60 9.20
N ASP A 49 -1.30 5.21 8.18
CA ASP A 49 -1.87 5.20 6.83
C ASP A 49 -1.99 3.78 6.25
N LEU A 50 -1.01 2.91 6.52
CA LEU A 50 -1.09 1.51 6.12
C LEU A 50 -2.22 0.76 6.85
N LEU A 51 -2.40 1.03 8.15
CA LEU A 51 -3.48 0.44 8.93
C LEU A 51 -4.84 0.90 8.42
N GLU A 52 -5.00 2.19 8.12
CA GLU A 52 -6.24 2.74 7.57
C GLU A 52 -6.55 2.13 6.21
N ALA A 53 -5.56 2.04 5.32
CA ALA A 53 -5.73 1.42 4.00
C ALA A 53 -6.14 -0.05 4.11
N LYS A 54 -5.59 -0.80 5.07
CA LYS A 54 -6.00 -2.18 5.36
C LYS A 54 -7.45 -2.24 5.83
N LEU A 55 -7.85 -1.38 6.76
CA LEU A 55 -9.23 -1.31 7.27
C LEU A 55 -10.20 -0.99 6.13
N GLN A 56 -9.90 -0.02 5.29
CA GLN A 56 -10.71 0.32 4.12
C GLN A 56 -10.88 -0.88 3.18
N PHE A 57 -9.80 -1.62 2.90
CA PHE A 57 -9.88 -2.83 2.07
C PHE A 57 -10.78 -3.90 2.68
N ILE A 58 -10.65 -4.16 3.99
CA ILE A 58 -11.47 -5.15 4.70
C ILE A 58 -12.95 -4.74 4.69
N THR A 59 -13.25 -3.46 4.94
CA THR A 59 -14.63 -2.95 4.98
C THR A 59 -15.28 -2.98 3.60
N THR A 60 -14.53 -2.70 2.53
CA THR A 60 -15.09 -2.60 1.17
C THR A 60 -15.12 -3.95 0.43
N ARG A 61 -14.23 -4.90 0.77
CA ARG A 61 -14.15 -6.24 0.18
C ARG A 61 -15.48 -7.00 0.07
N PRO A 62 -16.35 -7.03 1.11
CA PRO A 62 -17.62 -7.75 1.05
C PRO A 62 -18.55 -7.28 -0.06
N TYR A 63 -18.42 -6.02 -0.49
CA TYR A 63 -19.32 -5.41 -1.49
C TYR A 63 -18.86 -5.63 -2.94
N TRP A 64 -17.72 -6.26 -3.18
CA TRP A 64 -17.11 -6.38 -4.52
C TRP A 64 -17.52 -7.63 -5.29
N ASN A 65 -18.30 -8.53 -4.67
CA ASN A 65 -18.75 -9.80 -5.24
C ASN A 65 -20.25 -9.81 -5.61
N ASN A 66 -20.83 -8.65 -5.93
CA ASN A 66 -22.23 -8.53 -6.37
C ASN A 66 -22.32 -8.29 -7.88
#